data_AF-A0A250JJT3-F1
#
_entry.id   AF-A0A250JJT3-F1
#
_cell.length_a   1.000
_cell.length_b   1.000
_cell.length_c   1.000
_cell.angle_alpha   90.00
_cell.angle_beta   90.00
_cell.angle_gamma   90.00
#
_symmetry.space_group_name_H-M   'P 1'
#
loop_
_entity.id
_entity.type
_entity.pdbx_description
1 polymer ?
#
loop_
_entity_poly.entity_id
_entity_poly.type
_entity_poly.pdbx_seq_one_letter_code
_entity_poly.pdbx_strand_id
1 'polypeptide(L)'
;MRKQYFVALLLLWVSPALQGCCSQEPRDALSTAPDRECQTGVEDGMDIAVWKCVGQEHVVAHRRSSAFLGCSALEVERVPCGQLTPFEQEREGDACLNANDVHAP
;
A
#
# COMPACT_ATOMS: atom_id res chain seq x y z
N MET A 1 -42.72 -23.51 -22.49
CA MET A 1 -41.46 -22.85 -22.90
C MET A 1 -40.61 -22.62 -21.66
N ARG A 2 -39.74 -23.59 -21.32
CA ARG A 2 -39.15 -23.74 -19.97
C ARG A 2 -37.69 -24.17 -20.11
N LYS A 3 -36.88 -23.41 -20.88
CA LYS A 3 -35.48 -23.78 -21.18
C LYS A 3 -34.49 -22.61 -21.35
N GLN A 4 -34.93 -21.35 -21.29
CA GLN A 4 -34.08 -20.21 -21.71
C GLN A 4 -33.58 -19.30 -20.58
N TYR A 5 -34.11 -19.38 -19.36
CA TYR A 5 -33.74 -18.43 -18.29
C TYR A 5 -32.56 -18.87 -17.41
N PHE A 6 -32.13 -20.14 -17.49
CA PHE A 6 -31.05 -20.65 -16.65
C PHE A 6 -29.66 -20.12 -17.04
N VAL A 7 -29.47 -19.74 -18.30
CA VAL A 7 -28.18 -19.23 -18.80
C VAL A 7 -27.96 -17.76 -18.39
N ALA A 8 -29.04 -16.98 -18.28
CA ALA A 8 -28.96 -15.56 -17.93
C ALA A 8 -28.54 -15.31 -16.46
N LEU A 9 -28.83 -16.25 -15.56
CA LEU A 9 -28.52 -16.13 -14.13
C LEU A 9 -27.06 -16.50 -13.78
N LEU A 10 -26.37 -17.24 -14.65
CA LEU A 10 -24.96 -17.62 -14.46
C LEU A 10 -23.98 -16.50 -14.84
N LEU A 11 -24.39 -15.55 -15.68
CA LEU A 11 -23.54 -14.44 -16.12
C LEU A 11 -23.44 -13.29 -15.10
N LEU A 12 -24.27 -13.28 -14.06
CA LEU A 12 -24.29 -12.20 -13.06
C LEU A 12 -23.30 -12.37 -11.89
N TRP A 13 -22.63 -13.52 -11.79
CA TRP A 13 -21.73 -13.84 -10.66
C TRP A 13 -20.23 -13.71 -10.97
N VAL A 14 -19.85 -13.32 -12.19
CA VAL A 14 -18.44 -13.35 -12.64
C VAL A 14 -17.72 -12.00 -12.44
N SER A 15 -18.41 -10.94 -11.98
CA SER A 15 -17.92 -9.57 -12.18
C SER A 15 -17.20 -8.81 -11.04
N PRO A 16 -16.93 -9.30 -9.81
CA PRO A 16 -16.25 -8.43 -8.83
C PRO A 16 -14.73 -8.65 -8.69
N ALA A 17 -14.08 -9.48 -9.52
CA ALA A 17 -12.66 -9.81 -9.30
C ALA A 17 -11.64 -8.75 -9.76
N LEU A 18 -12.07 -7.69 -10.47
CA LEU A 18 -11.15 -6.74 -11.12
C LEU A 18 -11.01 -5.37 -10.41
N GLN A 19 -11.68 -5.15 -9.29
CA GLN A 19 -11.72 -3.82 -8.64
C GLN A 19 -10.81 -3.68 -7.40
N GLY A 20 -9.97 -4.68 -7.09
CA GLY A 20 -9.28 -4.75 -5.80
C GLY A 20 -7.92 -4.05 -5.67
N CYS A 21 -7.28 -3.58 -6.75
CA CYS A 21 -5.88 -3.15 -6.65
C CYS A 21 -5.66 -1.78 -5.99
N CYS A 22 -6.65 -0.88 -5.98
CA CYS A 22 -6.51 0.45 -5.37
C CYS A 22 -7.41 0.67 -4.14
N SER A 23 -8.15 -0.35 -3.69
CA SER A 23 -9.18 -0.16 -2.66
C SER A 23 -8.62 0.10 -1.27
N GLN A 24 -7.34 -0.22 -1.04
CA GLN A 24 -6.68 0.02 0.23
C GLN A 24 -5.53 1.01 0.06
N GLU A 25 -5.60 2.13 0.78
CA GLU A 25 -4.56 3.13 0.82
C GLU A 25 -3.50 2.75 1.86
N PRO A 26 -2.21 3.06 1.64
CA PRO A 26 -1.15 2.75 2.60
C PRO A 26 -1.41 3.27 4.01
N ARG A 27 -1.96 4.48 4.15
CA ARG A 27 -2.32 5.09 5.45
C ARG A 27 -3.29 4.26 6.30
N ASP A 28 -4.08 3.40 5.67
CA ASP A 28 -5.08 2.57 6.32
C ASP A 28 -4.57 1.15 6.62
N ALA A 29 -3.27 0.89 6.42
CA ALA A 29 -2.66 -0.40 6.75
C ALA A 29 -2.72 -0.72 8.25
N LEU A 30 -2.80 0.31 9.10
CA LEU A 30 -2.98 0.21 10.55
C LEU A 30 -4.13 1.11 11.00
N SER A 31 -4.73 0.78 12.13
CA SER A 31 -5.76 1.62 12.76
C SER A 31 -5.20 2.91 13.39
N THR A 32 -3.88 2.99 13.55
CA THR A 32 -3.19 4.15 14.13
C THR A 32 -2.70 5.02 12.98
N ALA A 33 -2.80 6.35 13.11
CA ALA A 33 -2.30 7.26 12.07
C ALA A 33 -0.78 7.09 11.87
N PRO A 34 -0.27 7.15 10.64
CA PRO A 34 1.17 7.10 10.36
C PRO A 34 1.89 8.34 10.88
N ASP A 35 3.16 8.17 11.23
CA ASP A 35 4.06 9.28 11.61
C ASP A 35 4.44 10.13 10.40
N ARG A 36 4.46 9.51 9.21
CA ARG A 36 4.77 10.16 7.95
C ARG A 36 4.00 9.53 6.80
N GLU A 37 3.55 10.39 5.90
CA GLU A 37 3.01 9.99 4.60
C GLU A 37 3.76 10.76 3.51
N CYS A 38 4.06 10.10 2.40
CA CYS A 38 4.64 10.77 1.25
C CYS A 38 4.30 10.08 -0.06
N GLN A 39 4.40 10.86 -1.14
CA GLN A 39 4.16 10.42 -2.50
C GLN A 39 5.35 10.82 -3.39
N THR A 40 5.90 9.86 -4.14
CA THR A 40 7.17 10.07 -4.89
C THR A 40 6.97 10.38 -6.39
N GLY A 41 5.73 10.61 -6.85
CA GLY A 41 5.44 10.99 -8.23
C GLY A 41 3.96 10.84 -8.59
N VAL A 42 3.53 11.50 -9.67
CA VAL A 42 2.13 11.46 -10.16
C VAL A 42 1.96 10.54 -11.37
N GLU A 43 2.92 10.53 -12.29
CA GLU A 43 2.84 9.69 -13.51
C GLU A 43 3.28 8.24 -13.26
N ASP A 44 4.32 8.05 -12.44
CA ASP A 44 4.77 6.75 -11.91
C ASP A 44 5.49 7.00 -10.58
N GLY A 45 4.76 6.84 -9.48
CA GLY A 45 5.24 7.12 -8.13
C GLY A 45 4.86 6.02 -7.16
N MET A 46 5.14 6.27 -5.88
CA MET A 46 4.72 5.43 -4.78
C MET A 46 3.88 6.25 -3.81
N ASP A 47 2.81 5.66 -3.29
CA ASP A 47 2.14 6.14 -2.08
C ASP A 47 2.75 5.40 -0.89
N ILE A 48 3.19 6.12 0.14
CA ILE A 48 3.93 5.54 1.27
C ILE A 48 3.38 6.10 2.58
N ALA A 49 3.18 5.21 3.55
CA ALA A 49 2.89 5.54 4.94
C ALA A 49 3.87 4.83 5.88
N VAL A 50 4.43 5.57 6.84
CA VAL A 50 5.46 5.10 7.75
C VAL A 50 5.00 5.29 9.20
N TRP A 51 5.15 4.23 9.98
CA TRP A 51 5.06 4.24 11.44
C TRP A 51 6.46 3.96 11.99
N LYS A 52 7.11 4.97 12.56
CA LYS A 52 8.48 4.87 13.06
C LYS A 52 8.62 3.82 14.16
N CYS A 53 7.64 3.78 15.06
CA CYS A 53 7.57 2.77 16.11
C CYS A 53 6.14 2.66 16.67
N VAL A 54 5.46 1.56 16.34
CA VAL A 54 4.13 1.20 16.85
C VAL A 54 4.17 -0.24 17.35
N GLY A 55 3.84 -0.46 18.63
CA GLY A 55 3.85 -1.81 19.20
C GLY A 55 5.20 -2.53 19.12
N GLN A 56 6.32 -1.79 19.21
CA GLN A 56 7.71 -2.28 19.05
C GLN A 56 8.12 -2.61 17.60
N GLU A 57 7.29 -2.28 16.61
CA GLU A 57 7.60 -2.43 15.19
C GLU A 57 7.70 -1.06 14.50
N HIS A 58 8.73 -0.89 13.68
CA HIS A 58 8.74 0.07 12.59
C HIS A 58 7.96 -0.56 11.42
N VAL A 59 6.99 0.16 10.86
CA VAL A 59 6.14 -0.33 9.78
C VAL A 59 6.16 0.62 8.60
N VAL A 60 6.35 0.09 7.40
CA VAL A 60 6.22 0.85 6.14
C VAL A 60 5.18 0.17 5.28
N ALA A 61 4.13 0.89 4.96
CA ALA A 61 3.13 0.48 3.98
C ALA A 61 3.36 1.28 2.69
N HIS A 62 3.42 0.60 1.56
CA HIS A 62 3.67 1.24 0.26
C HIS A 62 2.93 0.56 -0.88
N ARG A 63 2.63 1.34 -1.92
CA ARG A 63 2.16 0.82 -3.21
C ARG A 63 2.65 1.71 -4.33
N ARG A 64 2.80 1.16 -5.53
CA ARG A 64 2.97 1.96 -6.73
C ARG A 64 1.65 2.64 -7.07
N SER A 65 1.70 3.92 -7.39
CA SER A 65 0.59 4.71 -7.89
C SER A 65 0.99 5.40 -9.19
N SER A 66 0.21 5.17 -10.25
CA SER A 66 0.42 5.76 -11.57
C SER A 66 -0.90 6.28 -12.12
N ALA A 67 -0.88 7.52 -12.63
CA ALA A 67 -2.02 8.10 -13.34
C ALA A 67 -2.45 7.29 -14.59
N PHE A 68 -1.53 6.50 -15.17
CA PHE A 68 -1.78 5.76 -16.41
C PHE A 68 -1.93 4.25 -16.20
N LEU A 69 -1.20 3.67 -15.25
CA LEU A 69 -1.16 2.22 -15.02
C LEU A 69 -1.97 1.78 -13.79
N GLY A 70 -2.53 2.72 -13.03
CA GLY A 70 -3.27 2.43 -11.79
C GLY A 70 -2.34 2.14 -10.62
N CYS A 71 -2.83 1.39 -9.63
CA CYS A 71 -2.08 1.06 -8.42
C CYS A 71 -1.62 -0.40 -8.40
N SER A 72 -0.47 -0.66 -7.79
CA SER A 72 -0.10 -2.02 -7.38
C SER A 72 -0.88 -2.44 -6.14
N ALA A 73 -0.77 -3.72 -5.79
CA ALA A 73 -1.17 -4.18 -4.47
C ALA A 73 -0.42 -3.39 -3.38
N LEU A 74 -1.08 -3.27 -2.22
CA LEU A 74 -0.47 -2.73 -1.01
C LEU A 74 0.54 -3.74 -0.45
N GLU A 75 1.75 -3.28 -0.20
CA GLU A 75 2.80 -4.02 0.48
C GLU A 75 3.03 -3.40 1.87
N VAL A 76 3.21 -4.24 2.88
CA VAL A 76 3.44 -3.80 4.26
C VAL A 76 4.64 -4.55 4.81
N GLU A 77 5.67 -3.78 5.17
CA GLU A 77 6.91 -4.29 5.73
C GLU A 77 7.00 -3.90 7.20
N ARG A 78 7.49 -4.84 8.01
CA ARG A 78 7.61 -4.69 9.47
C ARG A 78 8.99 -5.12 9.91
N VAL A 79 9.65 -4.29 10.70
CA VAL A 79 10.93 -4.57 11.33
C VAL A 79 10.91 -4.06 12.77
N PRO A 80 11.80 -4.49 13.67
CA PRO A 80 11.91 -3.90 15.00
C PRO A 80 12.16 -2.39 14.92
N CYS A 81 11.64 -1.62 15.88
CA CYS A 81 11.92 -0.18 15.93
C CYS A 81 13.42 0.11 15.90
N GLY A 82 13.83 1.14 15.17
CA GLY A 82 15.24 1.50 14.99
C GLY A 82 15.93 0.78 13.83
N GLN A 83 15.24 -0.10 13.10
CA GLN A 83 15.74 -0.73 11.87
C GLN A 83 15.01 -0.15 10.66
N LEU A 84 15.68 -0.21 9.50
CA LEU A 84 15.11 0.13 8.19
C LEU A 84 14.47 -1.09 7.57
N THR A 85 13.29 -0.93 6.97
CA THR A 85 12.70 -1.99 6.14
C THR A 85 13.49 -2.19 4.85
N PRO A 86 13.40 -3.37 4.19
CA PRO A 86 13.96 -3.56 2.85
C PRO A 86 13.59 -2.43 1.86
N PHE A 87 12.33 -1.98 1.88
CA PHE A 87 11.87 -0.87 1.05
C PHE A 87 12.67 0.43 1.26
N GLU A 88 12.94 0.78 2.52
CA GLU A 88 13.72 1.97 2.86
C GLU A 88 15.20 1.80 2.48
N GLN A 89 15.76 0.59 2.66
CA GLN A 89 17.14 0.29 2.28
C GLN A 89 17.37 0.42 0.77
N GLU A 90 16.41 -0.04 -0.04
CA GLU A 90 16.47 0.07 -1.51
C GLU A 90 16.34 1.53 -2.01
N ARG A 91 15.82 2.42 -1.16
CA ARG A 91 15.55 3.83 -1.47
C ARG A 91 16.31 4.79 -0.56
N GLU A 92 17.48 4.37 -0.09
CA GLU A 92 18.34 5.21 0.73
C GLU A 92 18.65 6.53 0.02
N GLY A 93 18.38 7.65 0.70
CA GLY A 93 18.55 9.01 0.15
C GLY A 93 17.31 9.62 -0.52
N ASP A 94 16.20 8.87 -0.62
CA ASP A 94 14.91 9.48 -0.97
C ASP A 94 14.47 10.43 0.14
N ALA A 95 14.19 11.69 -0.20
CA ALA A 95 13.78 12.71 0.74
C ALA A 95 12.48 12.33 1.48
N CYS A 96 11.61 11.54 0.84
CA CYS A 96 10.39 10.98 1.42
C CYS A 96 10.70 10.00 2.56
N LEU A 97 11.75 9.19 2.41
CA LEU A 97 12.10 8.10 3.32
C LEU A 97 13.24 8.42 4.28
N ASN A 98 13.75 9.65 4.27
CA ASN A 98 14.94 10.07 4.99
C ASN A 98 15.13 9.36 6.35
N ALA A 99 16.03 8.38 6.34
CA ALA A 99 16.34 7.44 7.42
C ALA A 99 16.95 8.09 8.67
N ASN A 100 17.31 9.37 8.59
CA ASN A 100 17.86 10.16 9.71
C ASN A 100 16.86 10.34 10.87
N ASP A 101 15.61 9.95 10.64
CA ASP A 101 14.50 10.01 11.58
C ASP A 101 14.25 8.69 12.35
N VAL A 102 15.01 7.63 12.06
CA VAL A 102 14.89 6.28 12.68
C VAL A 102 15.56 6.22 14.06
N HIS A 103 16.27 7.27 14.46
CA HIS A 103 16.72 7.46 15.84
C HIS A 103 15.54 7.93 16.71
N ALA A 104 14.74 6.99 17.21
CA ALA A 104 13.97 7.25 18.43
C ALA A 104 14.94 7.15 19.65
N PRO A 105 14.78 8.01 20.67
CA PRO A 105 15.57 7.96 21.90
C PRO A 105 15.33 6.69 22.74
#